data_AF-A0A081QPZ3-F1
#
_entry.id   AF-A0A081QPZ3-F1
#
_cell.length_a   1.000
_cell.length_b   1.000
_cell.length_c   1.000
_cell.angle_alpha   90.00
_cell.angle_beta   90.00
_cell.angle_gamma   90.00
#
_symmetry.space_group_name_H-M   'P 1'
#
loop_
_entity.id
_entity.type
_entity.pdbx_description
1 polymer ?
#
loop_
_entity_poly.entity_id
_entity_poly.type
_entity_poly.pdbx_seq_one_letter_code
_entity_poly.pdbx_strand_id
1 'polypeptide(L)' 'MILKNPELTIRLPLAVSNKRVYPNLNLEEARALLPRDTKQLIYMAQTHYLSN' A
#
# COMPACT_ATOMS: atom_id res chain seq x y z
N MET A 1 -14.83 12.61 17.59
CA MET A 1 -13.52 12.99 18.18
C MET A 1 -12.37 12.79 17.20
N ILE A 2 -12.35 11.69 16.42
CA ILE A 2 -11.32 11.40 15.39
C ILE A 2 -11.14 12.55 14.37
N LEU A 3 -12.24 13.09 13.84
CA LEU A 3 -12.20 14.20 12.87
C LEU A 3 -11.72 15.53 13.45
N LYS A 4 -11.68 15.69 14.78
CA LYS A 4 -11.22 16.94 15.40
C LYS A 4 -9.70 17.07 15.36
N ASN A 5 -8.97 15.96 15.47
CA ASN A 5 -7.50 15.89 15.45
C ASN A 5 -7.05 14.60 14.74
N PRO A 6 -7.21 14.51 13.41
CA PRO A 6 -6.97 13.26 12.67
C PRO A 6 -5.50 12.80 12.75
N GLU A 7 -4.56 13.74 12.82
CA GLU A 7 -3.11 13.45 12.85
C GLU A 7 -2.66 12.70 14.10
N LEU A 8 -3.32 12.97 15.24
CA LEU A 8 -3.05 12.30 16.51
C LEU A 8 -3.82 10.98 16.64
N THR A 9 -4.88 10.80 15.85
CA THR A 9 -5.85 9.73 16.04
C THR A 9 -5.75 8.65 14.96
N ILE A 10 -5.23 8.97 13.78
CA ILE A 10 -5.08 8.04 12.64
C ILE A 10 -3.59 7.76 12.44
N ARG A 11 -3.20 6.50 12.61
CA ARG A 11 -1.84 6.05 12.30
C ARG A 11 -1.69 5.78 10.81
N LEU A 12 -0.77 6.49 10.18
CA LEU A 12 -0.41 6.34 8.78
C LEU A 12 0.93 5.59 8.64
N PRO A 13 1.14 4.86 7.53
CA PRO A 13 0.22 4.66 6.42
C PRO A 13 -0.94 3.71 6.79
N LEU A 14 -2.13 3.99 6.24
CA LEU A 14 -3.35 3.20 6.45
C LEU A 14 -3.76 2.57 5.12
N ALA A 15 -3.77 1.24 5.06
CA ALA A 15 -4.30 0.51 3.92
C ALA A 15 -5.65 -0.13 4.27
N VAL A 16 -6.60 -0.07 3.33
CA VAL A 16 -7.94 -0.64 3.50
C VAL A 16 -8.22 -1.60 2.36
N SER A 17 -8.72 -2.78 2.70
CA SER A 17 -9.23 -3.79 1.77
C SER A 17 -10.69 -4.08 2.10
N ASN A 18 -11.41 -4.77 1.22
CA ASN A 18 -12.84 -5.07 1.39
C ASN A 18 -13.21 -5.69 2.76
N LYS A 19 -12.27 -6.34 3.46
CA LYS A 19 -12.56 -7.03 4.73
C LYS A 19 -11.63 -6.63 5.89
N ARG A 20 -10.60 -5.82 5.64
CA ARG A 20 -9.54 -5.56 6.63
C ARG A 20 -8.97 -4.16 6.50
N VAL A 21 -8.64 -3.58 7.64
CA VAL A 21 -7.93 -2.31 7.78
C VAL A 21 -6.55 -2.62 8.38
N TYR A 22 -5.51 -2.07 7.77
CA TYR A 22 -4.12 -2.26 8.16
C TYR A 22 -3.51 -0.90 8.54
N PRO A 23 -3.52 -0.55 9.84
CA PRO A 23 -2.89 0.67 10.32
C PRO A 23 -1.38 0.48 10.46
N ASN A 24 -0.60 1.52 10.14
CA ASN A 24 0.86 1.55 10.26
C ASN A 24 1.56 0.42 9.47
N LEU A 25 1.12 0.22 8.24
CA LEU A 25 1.59 -0.84 7.35
C LEU A 25 3.07 -0.63 6.98
N ASN A 26 3.89 -1.66 7.14
CA ASN A 26 5.28 -1.62 6.65
C ASN A 26 5.38 -2.01 5.17
N LEU A 27 6.56 -1.82 4.56
CA LEU A 27 6.77 -2.07 3.13
C LEU A 27 6.50 -3.53 2.73
N GLU A 28 6.90 -4.48 3.56
CA GLU A 28 6.74 -5.92 3.29
C GLU A 28 5.27 -6.34 3.37
N GLU A 29 4.54 -5.83 4.37
CA GLU A 29 3.10 -6.05 4.50
C GLU A 29 2.34 -5.43 3.33
N ALA A 30 2.75 -4.25 2.85
CA ALA A 30 2.19 -3.62 1.67
C ALA A 30 2.39 -4.49 0.42
N ARG A 31 3.57 -5.07 0.26
CA ARG A 31 3.85 -6.00 -0.85
C ARG A 31 2.97 -7.25 -0.79
N ALA A 32 2.63 -7.73 0.39
CA ALA A 32 1.72 -8.86 0.54
C ALA A 32 0.28 -8.51 0.10
N LEU A 33 -0.16 -7.28 0.32
CA LEU A 33 -1.51 -6.82 -0.06
C LEU A 33 -1.68 -6.56 -1.55
N LEU A 34 -0.60 -6.32 -2.30
CA LEU A 34 -0.69 -6.07 -3.73
C LEU A 34 -1.16 -7.32 -4.49
N PRO A 35 -2.21 -7.20 -5.33
CA PRO A 35 -2.63 -8.27 -6.23
C PRO A 35 -1.50 -8.72 -7.16
N ARG A 36 -1.55 -9.99 -7.57
CA ARG A 36 -0.51 -10.58 -8.44
C ARG A 36 -0.39 -9.85 -9.77
N ASP A 37 -1.52 -9.47 -10.37
CA ASP A 37 -1.55 -8.77 -11.65
C ASP A 37 -0.86 -7.40 -11.56
N THR A 38 -1.07 -6.70 -10.44
CA THR A 38 -0.38 -5.43 -10.16
C THR A 38 1.14 -5.62 -10.05
N LYS A 39 1.58 -6.71 -9.39
CA LYS A 39 3.01 -7.04 -9.30
C LYS A 39 3.62 -7.31 -10.68
N GLN A 40 2.89 -8.00 -11.55
CA GLN A 40 3.33 -8.28 -12.91
C GLN A 40 3.46 -6.99 -13.74
N LEU A 41 2.48 -6.08 -13.63
CA LEU A 41 2.55 -4.77 -14.30
C LEU A 41 3.74 -3.93 -13.83
N ILE A 42 3.98 -3.87 -12.52
CA ILE A 42 5.12 -3.16 -11.93
C ILE A 42 6.44 -3.76 -12.44
N TYR A 43 6.54 -5.09 -12.47
CA TYR A 43 7.71 -5.79 -12.98
C TYR A 43 7.97 -5.47 -14.46
N MET A 44 6.94 -5.57 -15.31
CA MET A 44 7.05 -5.27 -16.74
C MET A 44 7.49 -3.82 -16.97
N ALA A 45 6.91 -2.86 -16.24
CA ALA A 45 7.30 -1.45 -16.32
C ALA A 45 8.78 -1.28 -15.97
N GLN A 46 9.24 -1.86 -14.85
CA GLN A 46 10.64 -1.78 -14.44
C GLN A 46 11.60 -2.38 -15.47
N THR A 47 11.26 -3.53 -16.05
CA THR A 47 12.10 -4.16 -17.09
C THR A 47 12.15 -3.34 -18.37
N HIS A 48 11.06 -2.66 -18.74
CA HIS A 48 11.02 -1.77 -19.91
C HIS A 48 11.90 -0.51 -19.73
N TYR A 49 12.01 0.02 -18.51
CA TYR A 49 12.91 1.14 -18.21
C TYR A 49 14.39 0.74 -18.22
N LEU A 50 14.71 -0.53 -17.93
CA LEU A 50 16.08 -1.04 -17.88
C LEU A 50 16.62 -1.48 -19.26
N SER A 51 15.75 -1.56 -20.28
CA SER A 51 16.11 -1.94 -21.64
C SER A 51 16.40 -0.75 -22.58
N ASN A 52 16.41 0.49 -22.06
CA ASN A 52 16.77 1.70 -22.79
C ASN A 52 18.08 2.29 -22.28
#